data_AF-A0A929VG59-F1
#
_entry.id   AF-A0A929VG59-F1
#
_cell.length_a   1.000
_cell.length_b   1.000
_cell.length_c   1.000
_cell.angle_alpha   90.00
_cell.angle_beta   90.00
_cell.angle_gamma   90.00
#
_symmetry.space_group_name_H-M   'P 1'
#
loop_
_entity.id
_entity.type
_entity.pdbx_description
1 polymer ?
#
loop_
_entity_poly.entity_id
_entity_poly.type
_entity_poly.pdbx_seq_one_letter_code
_entity_poly.pdbx_strand_id
1 'polypeptide(L)'
;MSVVTMKQLLEAGVHFGHQTRRWNPKMAPYIFTERNGIHIIDLQKSVGKVDEAYKAVYEITEQGGTILFVGTKKQAQDAVKAEAERCGMYYVNERWLGGMLTNFRTIQSRIDRLKKIEKMQEDGTFELLPKKEVAQLKKEYDKLNRNLGGIRDMKRIPDAIFVID
;
A
#
# COMPACT_ATOMS: atom_id res chain seq x y z
N MET A 1 13.39 -11.12 20.64
CA MET A 1 14.46 -10.77 19.70
C MET A 1 13.95 -9.63 18.84
N SER A 2 14.70 -8.53 18.74
CA SER A 2 14.34 -7.44 17.82
C SER A 2 14.33 -7.97 16.39
N VAL A 3 13.26 -7.73 15.64
CA VAL A 3 13.08 -8.29 14.29
C VAL A 3 14.14 -7.77 13.32
N VAL A 4 14.65 -6.57 13.57
CA VAL A 4 15.71 -5.92 12.79
C VAL A 4 16.75 -5.32 13.73
N THR A 5 18.03 -5.44 13.39
CA THR A 5 19.12 -4.83 14.16
C THR A 5 19.38 -3.40 13.71
N MET A 6 19.87 -2.55 14.64
CA MET A 6 20.28 -1.18 14.30
C MET A 6 21.33 -1.13 13.19
N LYS A 7 22.25 -2.10 13.17
CA LYS A 7 23.29 -2.20 12.14
C LYS A 7 22.69 -2.35 10.74
N GLN A 8 21.70 -3.24 10.59
CA GLN A 8 20.99 -3.43 9.31
C GLN A 8 20.26 -2.15 8.88
N LEU A 9 19.61 -1.44 9.81
CA LEU A 9 18.94 -0.17 9.52
C LEU A 9 19.93 0.91 9.06
N LEU A 10 21.11 0.95 9.68
CA LEU A 10 22.17 1.89 9.33
C LEU A 10 22.73 1.60 7.93
N GLU A 11 23.04 0.34 7.64
CA GLU A 11 23.56 -0.13 6.34
C GLU A 11 22.55 0.08 5.21
N ALA A 12 21.25 -0.11 5.49
CA ALA A 12 20.16 0.16 4.53
C ALA A 12 19.89 1.66 4.31
N GLY A 13 20.53 2.55 5.09
CA GLY A 13 20.37 4.00 4.93
C GLY A 13 19.03 4.56 5.41
N VAL A 14 18.25 3.82 6.22
CA VAL A 14 16.90 4.26 6.65
C VAL A 14 16.92 5.39 7.69
N HIS A 15 18.10 5.78 8.16
CA HIS A 15 18.31 6.88 9.09
C HIS A 15 18.27 8.26 8.41
N PHE A 16 18.31 8.32 7.08
CA PHE A 16 18.23 9.58 6.35
C PHE A 16 16.79 10.09 6.30
N GLY A 17 16.56 11.27 6.86
CA GLY A 17 15.32 12.03 6.75
C GLY A 17 15.33 13.00 5.57
N HIS A 18 14.48 14.02 5.67
CA HIS A 18 14.38 15.10 4.69
C HIS A 18 15.33 16.27 5.00
N GLN A 19 15.38 17.24 4.08
CA GLN A 19 16.08 18.51 4.29
C GLN A 19 15.47 19.29 5.47
N THR A 20 16.30 20.04 6.19
CA THR A 20 15.91 20.81 7.39
C THR A 20 14.82 21.86 7.15
N ARG A 21 14.62 22.28 5.90
CA ARG A 21 13.54 23.21 5.50
C ARG A 21 12.17 22.54 5.35
N ARG A 22 12.13 21.21 5.21
CA ARG A 22 10.92 20.42 4.96
C ARG A 22 10.73 19.39 6.06
N TRP A 23 10.45 19.86 7.26
CA TRP A 23 10.23 19.01 8.43
C TRP A 23 8.96 19.42 9.19
N ASN A 24 8.41 18.47 9.95
CA ASN A 24 7.29 18.72 10.85
C ASN A 24 7.84 18.87 12.27
N PRO A 25 7.58 19.99 12.99
CA PRO A 25 8.06 20.21 14.35
C PRO A 25 7.75 19.08 15.34
N LYS A 26 6.63 18.35 15.13
CA LYS A 26 6.26 17.19 15.97
C LYS A 26 7.22 16.00 15.83
N MET A 27 8.08 16.00 14.82
CA MET A 27 9.11 14.99 14.62
C MET A 27 10.38 15.26 15.42
N ALA A 28 10.50 16.40 16.12
CA ALA A 28 11.68 16.74 16.93
C ALA A 28 12.11 15.60 17.89
N PRO A 29 11.20 14.87 18.57
CA PRO A 29 11.58 13.75 19.43
C PRO A 29 12.19 12.56 18.68
N TYR A 30 12.00 12.43 17.37
CA TYR A 30 12.50 11.32 16.55
C TYR A 30 13.74 11.70 15.73
N ILE A 31 14.12 12.97 15.72
CA ILE A 31 15.32 13.47 15.04
C ILE A 31 16.49 13.39 16.02
N PHE A 32 17.57 12.71 15.62
CA PHE A 32 18.79 12.60 16.39
C PHE A 32 19.68 13.84 16.24
N THR A 33 19.98 14.22 14.99
CA THR A 33 20.79 15.39 14.66
C THR A 33 20.56 15.82 13.21
N GLU A 34 21.22 16.89 12.77
CA GLU A 34 21.30 17.28 11.36
C GLU A 34 22.74 17.22 10.86
N ARG A 35 22.94 16.78 9.62
CA ARG A 35 24.25 16.76 8.96
C ARG A 35 24.07 17.17 7.50
N ASN A 36 24.86 18.15 7.06
CA ASN A 36 24.80 18.67 5.68
C ASN A 36 23.37 19.09 5.25
N GLY A 37 22.59 19.65 6.18
CA GLY A 37 21.21 20.08 5.92
C GLY A 37 20.18 18.96 5.78
N ILE A 38 20.50 17.73 6.16
CA ILE A 38 19.60 16.57 6.20
C ILE A 38 19.39 16.14 7.65
N HIS A 39 18.14 15.91 8.06
CA HIS A 39 17.83 15.34 9.37
C HIS A 39 18.21 13.85 9.43
N ILE A 40 18.85 13.45 10.51
CA ILE A 40 19.15 12.05 10.83
C ILE A 40 18.13 11.57 11.86
N ILE A 41 17.46 10.47 11.55
CA ILE A 41 16.43 9.85 12.40
C ILE A 41 17.12 8.99 13.47
N ASP A 42 16.60 9.05 14.69
CA ASP A 42 17.08 8.25 15.82
C ASP A 42 16.70 6.77 15.65
N LEU A 43 17.69 5.96 15.27
CA LEU A 43 17.50 4.52 15.07
C LEU A 43 17.20 3.76 16.37
N GLN A 44 17.61 4.24 17.55
CA GLN A 44 17.27 3.57 18.81
C GLN A 44 15.76 3.59 19.03
N LYS A 45 15.16 4.76 18.79
CA LYS A 45 13.70 4.94 18.86
C LYS A 45 13.00 4.14 17.77
N SER A 46 13.54 4.13 16.55
CA SER A 46 12.97 3.36 15.44
C SER A 46 12.93 1.85 15.73
N VAL A 47 14.00 1.27 16.27
CA VAL A 47 14.02 -0.17 16.63
C VAL A 47 12.91 -0.50 17.64
N GLY A 48 12.77 0.31 18.70
CA GLY A 48 11.70 0.10 19.68
C GLY A 48 10.29 0.21 19.07
N LYS A 49 10.08 1.19 18.18
CA LYS A 49 8.79 1.38 17.49
C LYS A 49 8.49 0.30 16.46
N VAL A 50 9.50 -0.26 15.81
CA VAL A 50 9.34 -1.41 14.92
C VAL A 50 8.88 -2.64 15.70
N ASP A 51 9.44 -2.89 16.89
CA ASP A 51 9.01 -4.00 17.73
C ASP A 51 7.57 -3.82 18.25
N GLU A 52 7.17 -2.59 18.61
CA GLU A 52 5.77 -2.27 18.95
C GLU A 52 4.82 -2.51 17.76
N ALA A 53 5.18 -2.00 16.57
CA ALA A 53 4.38 -2.18 15.36
C ALA A 53 4.27 -3.65 14.94
N TYR A 54 5.36 -4.42 15.08
CA TYR A 54 5.39 -5.84 14.77
C TYR A 54 4.42 -6.62 15.66
N LYS A 55 4.38 -6.33 16.97
CA LYS A 55 3.42 -6.95 17.90
C LYS A 55 1.98 -6.62 17.53
N ALA A 56 1.68 -5.36 17.23
CA ALA A 56 0.34 -4.96 16.82
C ALA A 56 -0.11 -5.66 15.52
N VAL A 57 0.79 -5.75 14.53
CA VAL A 57 0.53 -6.49 13.29
C VAL A 57 0.27 -7.97 13.58
N TYR A 58 1.10 -8.59 14.42
CA TYR A 58 0.94 -9.99 14.82
C TYR A 58 -0.44 -10.24 15.46
N GLU A 59 -0.83 -9.45 16.46
CA GLU A 59 -2.12 -9.57 17.16
C GLU A 59 -3.32 -9.42 16.20
N ILE A 60 -3.26 -8.48 15.26
CA ILE A 60 -4.32 -8.28 14.26
C ILE A 60 -4.43 -9.51 13.36
N THR A 61 -3.29 -10.02 12.88
CA THR A 61 -3.28 -11.19 12.00
C THR A 61 -3.67 -12.49 12.72
N GLU A 62 -3.33 -12.62 14.00
CA GLU A 62 -3.72 -13.76 14.85
C GLU A 62 -5.25 -13.84 15.00
N GLN A 63 -5.92 -12.68 15.06
CA GLN A 63 -7.39 -12.58 15.09
C GLN A 63 -8.05 -12.74 13.71
N GLY A 64 -7.27 -13.05 12.66
CA GLY A 64 -7.75 -13.14 11.28
C GLY A 64 -8.07 -11.78 10.65
N GLY A 65 -7.52 -10.70 11.19
CA GLY A 65 -7.62 -9.36 10.64
C GLY A 65 -6.83 -9.19 9.35
N THR A 66 -7.27 -8.27 8.50
CA THR A 66 -6.62 -7.98 7.21
C THR A 66 -5.90 -6.64 7.25
N ILE A 67 -4.76 -6.57 6.56
CA ILE A 67 -3.92 -5.38 6.47
C ILE A 67 -3.93 -4.88 5.04
N LEU A 68 -4.08 -3.57 4.87
CA LEU A 68 -3.96 -2.91 3.58
C LEU A 68 -2.62 -2.19 3.47
N PHE A 69 -1.77 -2.63 2.55
CA PHE A 69 -0.51 -1.97 2.24
C PHE A 69 -0.73 -0.85 1.23
N VAL A 70 -0.21 0.35 1.49
CA VAL A 70 -0.38 1.52 0.64
C VAL A 70 0.97 2.14 0.37
N GLY A 71 1.34 2.28 -0.90
CA GLY A 71 2.57 2.97 -1.29
C GLY A 71 2.55 3.34 -2.76
N THR A 72 2.25 4.61 -3.04
CA THR A 72 2.06 5.11 -4.41
C THR A 72 3.30 5.77 -5.00
N LYS A 73 4.36 5.98 -4.21
CA LYS A 73 5.63 6.49 -4.73
C LYS A 73 6.32 5.43 -5.57
N LYS A 74 6.94 5.84 -6.68
CA LYS A 74 7.65 4.95 -7.63
C LYS A 74 8.64 4.01 -6.95
N GLN A 75 9.31 4.47 -5.90
CA GLN A 75 10.29 3.70 -5.12
C GLN A 75 9.63 2.59 -4.29
N ALA A 76 8.35 2.74 -3.94
CA ALA A 76 7.62 1.83 -3.06
C ALA A 76 6.65 0.89 -3.80
N GLN A 77 6.26 1.21 -5.05
CA GLN A 77 5.16 0.50 -5.73
C GLN A 77 5.42 -1.01 -5.86
N ASP A 78 6.62 -1.39 -6.28
CA ASP A 78 6.97 -2.79 -6.51
C ASP A 78 7.17 -3.54 -5.18
N ALA A 79 7.83 -2.90 -4.20
CA ALA A 79 8.07 -3.48 -2.88
C ALA A 79 6.75 -3.73 -2.12
N VAL A 80 5.84 -2.75 -2.13
CA VAL A 80 4.52 -2.87 -1.49
C VAL A 80 3.71 -3.99 -2.10
N LYS A 81 3.68 -4.07 -3.43
CA LYS A 81 2.96 -5.13 -4.12
C LYS A 81 3.55 -6.51 -3.80
N ALA A 82 4.86 -6.67 -3.96
CA ALA A 82 5.53 -7.95 -3.77
C ALA A 82 5.37 -8.49 -2.34
N GLU A 83 5.56 -7.65 -1.32
CA GLU A 83 5.43 -8.09 0.07
C GLU A 83 3.97 -8.33 0.48
N ALA A 84 3.02 -7.53 -0.01
CA ALA A 84 1.60 -7.77 0.23
C ALA A 84 1.13 -9.10 -0.40
N GLU A 85 1.52 -9.37 -1.66
CA GLU A 85 1.21 -10.64 -2.34
C GLU A 85 1.85 -11.83 -1.62
N ARG A 86 3.10 -11.68 -1.16
CA ARG A 86 3.82 -12.72 -0.41
C ARG A 86 3.14 -13.10 0.90
N CYS A 87 2.54 -12.13 1.60
CA CYS A 87 1.78 -12.39 2.84
C CYS A 87 0.27 -12.60 2.62
N GLY A 88 -0.21 -12.60 1.38
CA GLY A 88 -1.63 -12.78 1.06
C GLY A 88 -2.53 -11.63 1.50
N MET A 89 -1.97 -10.43 1.67
CA MET A 89 -2.68 -9.23 2.10
C MET A 89 -2.99 -8.29 0.92
N TYR A 90 -3.84 -7.29 1.17
CA TYR A 90 -4.28 -6.36 0.13
C TYR A 90 -3.28 -5.22 -0.07
N TYR A 91 -3.26 -4.62 -1.25
CA TYR A 91 -2.38 -3.48 -1.54
C TYR A 91 -2.99 -2.41 -2.46
N VAL A 92 -2.45 -1.19 -2.34
CA VAL A 92 -2.65 -0.06 -3.25
C VAL A 92 -1.29 0.53 -3.57
N ASN A 93 -0.76 0.22 -4.75
CA ASN A 93 0.57 0.65 -5.18
C ASN A 93 0.55 1.74 -6.27
N GLU A 94 -0.60 2.02 -6.87
CA GLU A 94 -0.71 2.97 -7.98
C GLU A 94 -1.31 4.30 -7.55
N ARG A 95 -2.60 4.32 -7.23
CA ARG A 95 -3.29 5.53 -6.79
C ARG A 95 -4.32 5.24 -5.71
N TRP A 96 -4.22 5.98 -4.61
CA TRP A 96 -5.29 6.05 -3.62
C TRP A 96 -6.49 6.82 -4.18
N LEU A 97 -7.63 6.15 -4.32
CA LEU A 97 -8.88 6.79 -4.70
C LEU A 97 -9.56 7.38 -3.45
N GLY A 98 -9.97 8.64 -3.53
CA GLY A 98 -10.76 9.25 -2.46
C GLY A 98 -12.02 8.42 -2.18
N GLY A 99 -12.31 8.19 -0.89
CA GLY A 99 -13.43 7.34 -0.49
C GLY A 99 -13.12 5.84 -0.44
N MET A 100 -11.86 5.41 -0.63
CA MET A 100 -11.48 3.99 -0.60
C MET A 100 -11.99 3.23 0.64
N LEU A 101 -11.90 3.86 1.81
CA LEU A 101 -12.34 3.29 3.08
C LEU A 101 -13.67 3.90 3.56
N THR A 102 -13.88 5.19 3.33
CA THR A 102 -15.04 5.92 3.84
C THR A 102 -16.30 5.75 2.98
N ASN A 103 -16.16 5.42 1.70
CA ASN A 103 -17.26 5.07 0.80
C ASN A 103 -16.99 3.71 0.13
N PHE A 104 -16.76 2.70 0.96
CA PHE A 104 -16.41 1.36 0.51
C PHE A 104 -17.48 0.74 -0.40
N ARG A 105 -18.77 1.06 -0.22
CA ARG A 105 -19.87 0.61 -1.09
C ARG A 105 -19.67 1.01 -2.56
N THR A 106 -19.18 2.22 -2.81
CA THR A 106 -18.91 2.70 -4.18
C THR A 106 -17.65 2.08 -4.76
N ILE A 107 -16.68 1.72 -3.92
CA ILE A 107 -15.47 1.01 -4.34
C ILE A 107 -15.82 -0.44 -4.71
N GLN A 108 -16.65 -1.10 -3.90
CA GLN A 108 -17.18 -2.43 -4.19
C GLN A 108 -17.90 -2.46 -5.54
N SER A 109 -18.77 -1.49 -5.85
CA SER A 109 -19.45 -1.47 -7.15
C SER A 109 -18.48 -1.30 -8.34
N ARG A 110 -17.33 -0.64 -8.15
CA ARG A 110 -16.27 -0.56 -9.16
C ARG A 110 -15.49 -1.88 -9.28
N ILE A 111 -15.29 -2.60 -8.19
CA ILE A 111 -14.72 -3.95 -8.20
C ILE A 111 -15.68 -4.93 -8.90
N ASP A 112 -16.98 -4.82 -8.66
CA ASP A 112 -17.99 -5.62 -9.36
C ASP A 112 -17.99 -5.32 -10.86
N ARG A 113 -17.82 -4.04 -11.24
CA ARG A 113 -17.63 -3.65 -12.64
C ARG A 113 -16.38 -4.27 -13.24
N LEU A 114 -15.26 -4.28 -12.53
CA LEU A 114 -14.03 -4.94 -12.96
C LEU A 114 -14.27 -6.43 -13.23
N LYS A 115 -14.87 -7.15 -12.27
CA LYS A 115 -15.20 -8.59 -12.39
C LYS A 115 -16.19 -8.87 -13.52
N LYS A 116 -17.14 -7.95 -13.76
CA LYS A 116 -18.09 -8.07 -14.88
C LYS A 116 -17.39 -7.97 -16.24
N ILE A 117 -16.46 -7.03 -16.40
CA ILE A 117 -15.72 -6.87 -17.66
C ILE A 117 -14.83 -8.09 -17.93
N GLU A 118 -14.19 -8.62 -16.90
CA GLU A 118 -13.39 -9.85 -16.97
C GLU A 118 -14.25 -11.05 -17.37
N LYS A 119 -15.42 -11.23 -16.75
CA LYS A 119 -16.35 -12.31 -17.11
C LYS A 119 -16.80 -12.22 -18.57
N MET A 120 -17.10 -11.01 -19.06
CA MET A 120 -17.45 -10.78 -20.48
C MET A 120 -16.30 -11.12 -21.44
N GLN A 121 -15.05 -11.06 -20.97
CA GLN A 121 -13.89 -11.46 -21.73
C GLN A 121 -13.73 -12.98 -21.74
N GLU A 122 -13.97 -13.64 -20.60
CA GLU A 122 -13.86 -15.11 -20.44
C GLU A 122 -14.99 -15.87 -21.14
N ASP A 123 -16.22 -15.36 -21.14
CA ASP A 123 -17.39 -16.01 -21.73
C ASP A 123 -17.56 -15.75 -23.23
N GLY A 124 -16.62 -15.05 -23.87
CA GLY A 124 -16.63 -14.75 -25.30
C GLY A 124 -17.57 -13.61 -25.71
N THR A 125 -18.23 -12.91 -24.77
CA THR A 125 -19.12 -11.78 -25.09
C THR A 125 -18.42 -10.69 -25.92
N PHE A 126 -17.12 -10.51 -25.74
CA PHE A 126 -16.33 -9.55 -26.52
C PHE A 126 -16.34 -9.82 -28.03
N GLU A 127 -16.50 -11.07 -28.46
CA GLU A 127 -16.52 -11.46 -29.88
C GLU A 127 -17.81 -11.01 -30.58
N LEU A 128 -18.88 -10.82 -29.80
CA LEU A 128 -20.19 -10.37 -30.29
C LEU A 128 -20.29 -8.84 -30.38
N LEU A 129 -19.32 -8.11 -29.82
CA LEU A 129 -19.34 -6.65 -29.74
C LEU A 129 -18.50 -6.00 -30.85
N PRO A 130 -18.87 -4.77 -31.28
CA PRO A 130 -18.03 -3.99 -32.18
C PRO A 130 -16.63 -3.75 -31.59
N LYS A 131 -15.59 -3.80 -32.44
CA LYS A 131 -14.19 -3.59 -32.03
C LYS A 131 -13.96 -2.29 -31.24
N LYS A 132 -14.71 -1.24 -31.56
CA LYS A 132 -14.64 0.05 -30.85
C LYS A 132 -15.11 -0.07 -29.39
N GLU A 133 -16.17 -0.82 -29.13
CA GLU A 133 -16.69 -1.05 -27.78
C GLU A 133 -15.75 -1.95 -26.98
N VAL A 134 -15.23 -3.01 -27.61
CA VAL A 134 -14.21 -3.88 -27.00
C VAL A 134 -12.98 -3.07 -26.59
N ALA A 135 -12.52 -2.14 -27.43
CA ALA A 135 -11.39 -1.27 -27.08
C ALA A 135 -11.69 -0.36 -25.88
N GLN A 136 -12.92 0.15 -25.75
CA GLN A 136 -13.33 0.94 -24.59
C GLN A 136 -13.39 0.10 -23.32
N LEU A 137 -13.95 -1.11 -23.39
CA LEU A 137 -14.03 -2.04 -22.26
C LEU A 137 -12.64 -2.47 -21.79
N LYS A 138 -11.71 -2.76 -22.71
CA LYS A 138 -10.31 -3.06 -22.36
C LYS A 138 -9.63 -1.87 -21.66
N LYS A 139 -9.83 -0.65 -22.16
CA LYS A 139 -9.28 0.55 -21.53
C LYS A 139 -9.88 0.80 -20.14
N GLU A 140 -11.16 0.52 -19.95
CA GLU A 140 -11.83 0.58 -18.65
C GLU A 140 -11.26 -0.48 -17.70
N TYR A 141 -11.12 -1.72 -18.16
CA TYR A 141 -10.53 -2.84 -17.43
C TYR A 141 -9.10 -2.51 -16.97
N ASP A 142 -8.22 -2.10 -17.87
CA ASP A 142 -6.83 -1.80 -17.55
C ASP A 142 -6.72 -0.71 -16.47
N LYS A 143 -7.58 0.31 -16.56
CA LYS A 143 -7.63 1.38 -15.55
C LYS A 143 -8.16 0.89 -14.21
N LEU A 144 -9.20 0.07 -14.21
CA LEU A 144 -9.77 -0.47 -12.97
C LEU A 144 -8.80 -1.46 -12.33
N ASN A 145 -8.26 -2.41 -13.09
CA ASN A 145 -7.32 -3.42 -12.62
C ASN A 145 -6.04 -2.79 -12.05
N ARG A 146 -5.50 -1.76 -12.72
CA ARG A 146 -4.33 -1.03 -12.21
C ARG A 146 -4.57 -0.39 -10.83
N ASN A 147 -5.76 0.18 -10.59
CA ASN A 147 -6.04 0.91 -9.36
C ASN A 147 -6.68 0.06 -8.25
N LEU A 148 -7.42 -1.00 -8.61
CA LEU A 148 -8.24 -1.79 -7.70
C LEU A 148 -7.82 -3.26 -7.62
N GLY A 149 -6.87 -3.71 -8.44
CA GLY A 149 -6.44 -5.11 -8.49
C GLY A 149 -6.00 -5.64 -7.12
N GLY A 150 -5.19 -4.86 -6.38
CA GLY A 150 -4.71 -5.25 -5.06
C GLY A 150 -5.77 -5.27 -3.95
N ILE A 151 -6.98 -4.75 -4.21
CA ILE A 151 -8.13 -4.82 -3.27
C ILE A 151 -9.31 -5.59 -3.88
N ARG A 152 -9.12 -6.28 -5.00
CA ARG A 152 -10.17 -6.97 -5.78
C ARG A 152 -10.98 -7.98 -4.95
N ASP A 153 -10.31 -8.65 -4.02
CA ASP A 153 -10.93 -9.69 -3.18
C ASP A 153 -11.19 -9.22 -1.74
N MET A 154 -11.07 -7.92 -1.50
CA MET A 154 -11.37 -7.31 -0.23
C MET A 154 -12.88 -7.25 -0.01
N LYS A 155 -13.39 -8.06 0.92
CA LYS A 155 -14.83 -8.16 1.22
C LYS A 155 -15.32 -7.17 2.27
N ARG A 156 -14.43 -6.75 3.17
CA ARG A 156 -14.68 -5.79 4.26
C ARG A 156 -13.53 -4.79 4.35
N ILE A 157 -13.75 -3.71 5.08
CA ILE A 157 -12.70 -2.71 5.37
C ILE A 157 -11.57 -3.41 6.15
N PRO A 158 -10.29 -3.11 5.85
CA PRO A 158 -9.14 -3.67 6.55
C PRO A 158 -9.09 -3.23 8.01
N ASP A 159 -8.55 -4.09 8.86
CA ASP A 159 -8.41 -3.86 10.29
C ASP A 159 -7.20 -2.95 10.60
N ALA A 160 -6.19 -2.95 9.74
CA ALA A 160 -5.07 -2.01 9.78
C ALA A 160 -4.59 -1.57 8.40
N ILE A 161 -3.86 -0.46 8.38
CA ILE A 161 -3.25 0.11 7.17
C ILE A 161 -1.75 0.28 7.42
N PHE A 162 -0.96 -0.22 6.50
CA PHE A 162 0.47 0.04 6.43
C PHE A 162 0.74 1.04 5.31
N VAL A 163 1.27 2.21 5.63
CA VAL A 163 1.45 3.29 4.65
C VAL A 163 2.93 3.60 4.46
N ILE A 164 3.37 3.63 3.20
CA ILE A 164 4.65 4.16 2.77
C ILE A 164 4.37 5.44 1.97
N ASP A 165 4.96 6.54 2.44
CA ASP A 165 5.14 7.73 1.62
C ASP A 165 6.51 7.68 0.98
#